data_AF-A0A515EVG8-F1
#
_entry.id   AF-A0A515EVG8-F1
#
_cell.length_a   1.000
_cell.length_b   1.000
_cell.length_c   1.000
_cell.angle_alpha   90.00
_cell.angle_beta   90.00
_cell.angle_gamma   90.00
#
_symmetry.space_group_name_H-M   'P 1'
#
loop_
_entity.id
_entity.type
_entity.pdbx_description
1 polymer ?
#
loop_
_entity_poly.entity_id
_entity_poly.type
_entity_poly.pdbx_seq_one_letter_code
_entity_poly.pdbx_strand_id
1 'polypeptide(L)'
;MPATELFTTSAGKVGEKELLIPSGKEGEYFPHVQDWITRKLKAKRTVKDVSQQVLVKGIKQWAVFEEKSGGKVVRTVFKIT
;
A
#
# COMPACT_ATOMS: atom_id res chain seq x y z
N MET A 1 9.47 9.93 6.19
CA MET A 1 9.77 9.12 5.01
C MET A 1 8.63 9.33 4.03
N PRO A 2 8.92 9.98 2.89
CA PRO A 2 7.97 10.17 1.82
C PRO A 2 7.39 8.86 1.31
N ALA A 3 6.14 8.93 0.84
CA ALA A 3 5.39 7.80 0.34
C ALA A 3 4.62 8.18 -0.92
N THR A 4 4.82 7.43 -2.00
CA THR A 4 4.07 7.62 -3.26
C THR A 4 3.17 6.43 -3.48
N GLU A 5 1.88 6.64 -3.73
CA GLU A 5 0.95 5.56 -4.05
C GLU A 5 1.39 4.85 -5.35
N LEU A 6 1.31 3.53 -5.35
CA LEU A 6 1.59 2.69 -6.50
C LEU A 6 0.36 1.89 -6.88
N PHE A 7 0.05 1.88 -8.17
CA PHE A 7 -0.92 0.95 -8.72
C PHE A 7 -0.22 -0.36 -9.05
N THR A 8 -0.63 -1.44 -8.39
CA THR A 8 0.00 -2.76 -8.54
C THR A 8 -0.99 -3.81 -9.01
N THR A 9 -0.49 -4.83 -9.70
CA THR A 9 -1.24 -6.05 -10.03
C THR A 9 -0.65 -7.23 -9.26
N SER A 10 -1.50 -8.11 -8.76
CA SER A 10 -1.04 -9.35 -8.11
C SER A 10 -0.45 -10.30 -9.14
N ALA A 11 0.76 -10.78 -8.88
CA ALA A 11 1.51 -11.68 -9.75
C ALA A 11 1.68 -13.08 -9.14
N GLY A 12 0.89 -13.41 -8.11
CA GLY A 12 0.95 -14.69 -7.41
C GLY A 12 1.62 -14.57 -6.04
N LYS A 13 2.11 -15.70 -5.52
CA LYS A 13 2.78 -15.77 -4.21
C LYS A 13 4.23 -16.21 -4.36
N VAL A 14 5.10 -15.64 -3.54
CA VAL A 14 6.50 -16.06 -3.37
C VAL A 14 6.65 -16.47 -1.91
N GLY A 15 6.67 -17.79 -1.68
CA GLY A 15 6.50 -18.35 -0.33
C GLY A 15 5.12 -18.03 0.23
N GLU A 16 5.08 -17.53 1.47
CA GLU A 16 3.83 -17.12 2.13
C GLU A 16 3.38 -15.68 1.78
N LYS A 17 4.22 -14.92 1.08
CA LYS A 17 3.95 -13.51 0.75
C LYS A 17 3.37 -13.36 -0.65
N GLU A 18 2.45 -12.42 -0.80
CA GLU A 18 1.89 -12.09 -2.11
C GLU A 18 2.82 -11.13 -2.87
N LEU A 19 3.13 -11.47 -4.13
CA LEU A 19 3.97 -10.67 -4.99
C LEU A 19 3.12 -9.69 -5.79
N LEU A 20 3.41 -8.41 -5.62
CA LEU A 20 2.78 -7.30 -6.33
C LEU A 20 3.76 -6.72 -7.35
N ILE A 21 3.30 -6.53 -8.58
CA ILE A 21 4.07 -5.88 -9.64
C ILE A 21 3.49 -4.48 -9.86
N PRO A 22 4.28 -3.41 -9.67
CA PRO A 22 3.88 -2.06 -10.02
C PRO A 22 3.55 -1.96 -11.52
N SER A 23 2.42 -1.36 -11.84
CA SER A 23 1.97 -1.11 -13.22
C SER A 23 2.72 0.03 -13.91
N GLY A 24 3.60 0.73 -13.19
CA GLY A 24 4.29 1.94 -13.65
C GLY A 24 3.48 3.23 -13.47
N LYS A 25 2.22 3.15 -13.04
CA LYS A 25 1.42 4.32 -12.63
C LYS A 25 1.64 4.61 -11.16
N GLU A 26 1.95 5.88 -10.87
CA GLU A 26 2.05 6.43 -9.53
C GLU A 26 0.80 7.27 -9.23
N GLY A 27 0.36 7.26 -7.98
CA GLY A 27 -0.81 7.99 -7.48
C GLY A 27 -0.42 9.21 -6.65
N GLU A 28 -1.16 9.47 -5.57
CA GLU A 28 -0.89 10.63 -4.73
C GLU A 28 0.45 10.48 -3.97
N TYR A 29 1.18 11.59 -3.90
CA TYR A 29 2.42 11.71 -3.13
C TYR A 29 2.11 12.27 -1.74
N PHE A 30 2.71 11.65 -0.73
CA PHE A 30 2.62 12.07 0.67
C PHE A 30 4.01 12.34 1.23
N PRO A 31 4.24 13.52 1.84
CA PRO A 31 5.50 13.80 2.56
C PRO A 31 5.78 12.79 3.67
N HIS A 32 4.72 12.29 4.32
CA HIS A 32 4.78 11.16 5.24
C HIS A 32 3.62 10.20 5.02
N VAL A 33 3.88 8.89 5.01
CA VAL A 33 2.82 7.87 4.96
C VAL A 33 1.80 8.01 6.09
N GLN A 34 2.23 8.56 7.24
CA GLN A 34 1.38 8.89 8.37
C GLN A 34 0.29 9.91 8.02
N ASP A 35 0.53 10.81 7.06
CA ASP A 35 -0.47 11.79 6.61
C ASP A 35 -1.66 11.08 5.96
N TRP A 36 -1.38 10.09 5.11
CA TRP A 36 -2.40 9.25 4.50
C TRP A 36 -3.18 8.45 5.56
N ILE A 37 -2.47 7.78 6.49
CA ILE A 37 -3.11 7.02 7.58
C ILE A 37 -4.03 7.94 8.39
N THR A 38 -3.55 9.13 8.75
CA THR A 38 -4.32 10.12 9.53
C THR A 38 -5.55 10.59 8.77
N ARG A 39 -5.45 10.82 7.46
CA ARG A 39 -6.61 11.15 6.61
C ARG A 39 -7.65 10.03 6.62
N LYS A 40 -7.24 8.76 6.52
CA LYS A 40 -8.15 7.60 6.57
C LYS A 40 -8.82 7.45 7.94
N LEU A 41 -8.06 7.61 9.02
CA LEU A 41 -8.59 7.57 10.38
C LEU A 41 -9.60 8.71 10.64
N LYS A 42 -9.32 9.93 10.15
CA LYS A 42 -10.28 11.06 10.20
C LYS A 42 -11.56 10.76 9.43
N ALA A 43 -11.47 10.04 8.33
CA ALA A 43 -12.62 9.53 7.58
C ALA A 43 -13.31 8.30 8.23
N LYS A 44 -12.95 7.97 9.48
CA LYS A 44 -13.46 6.80 10.24
C LYS A 44 -13.22 5.47 9.53
N ARG A 45 -12.18 5.38 8.70
CA ARG A 45 -11.76 4.13 8.06
C ARG A 45 -10.71 3.45 8.92
N THR A 46 -10.90 2.16 9.17
CA THR A 46 -9.88 1.32 9.81
C THR A 46 -8.83 0.95 8.76
N VAL A 47 -7.57 1.19 9.11
CA VAL A 47 -6.41 0.86 8.27
C VAL A 47 -5.57 -0.18 8.98
N LYS A 48 -5.13 -1.21 8.26
CA LYS A 48 -4.26 -2.27 8.76
C LYS A 48 -2.98 -2.30 7.91
N ASP A 49 -1.83 -2.30 8.57
CA ASP A 49 -0.55 -2.54 7.89
C ASP A 49 -0.40 -4.04 7.58
N VAL A 50 -0.18 -4.34 6.30
CA VAL A 50 0.08 -5.70 5.80
C VAL A 50 1.40 -5.78 5.03
N SER A 51 2.27 -4.78 5.15
CA SER A 51 3.54 -4.66 4.41
C SER A 51 4.42 -5.90 4.51
N GLN A 52 4.37 -6.62 5.64
CA GLN A 52 5.14 -7.83 5.87
C GLN A 52 4.61 -9.06 5.11
N GLN A 53 3.35 -9.05 4.68
CA GLN A 53 2.68 -10.14 3.96
C GLN A 53 2.78 -9.99 2.44
N VAL A 54 3.38 -8.91 1.96
CA VAL A 54 3.48 -8.59 0.54
C VAL A 54 4.91 -8.25 0.16
N LEU A 55 5.26 -8.60 -1.07
CA LEU A 55 6.51 -8.24 -1.72
C LEU A 55 6.18 -7.37 -2.94
N VAL A 56 6.85 -6.24 -3.09
CA VAL A 56 6.66 -5.38 -4.26
C VAL A 56 7.89 -5.48 -5.15
N LYS A 57 7.71 -6.00 -6.37
CA LYS A 57 8.82 -6.22 -7.30
C LYS A 57 9.49 -4.89 -7.68
N GLY A 58 10.82 -4.85 -7.57
CA GLY A 58 11.62 -3.71 -8.02
C GLY A 58 11.62 -2.49 -7.09
N ILE A 59 10.99 -2.59 -5.91
CA ILE A 59 10.95 -1.54 -4.90
C ILE A 59 11.78 -1.98 -3.70
N LYS A 60 12.71 -1.13 -3.24
CA LYS A 60 13.58 -1.44 -2.10
C LYS A 60 12.83 -1.36 -0.76
N GLN A 61 11.97 -0.36 -0.62
CA GLN A 61 11.19 -0.13 0.58
C GLN A 61 9.76 0.24 0.19
N TRP A 62 8.80 -0.46 0.77
CA TRP A 62 7.39 -0.26 0.49
C TRP A 62 6.58 -0.32 1.79
N ALA A 63 5.39 0.27 1.74
CA ALA A 63 4.39 0.11 2.78
C ALA A 63 3.07 -0.25 2.12
N VAL A 64 2.33 -1.21 2.67
CA VAL A 64 1.06 -1.66 2.13
C VAL A 64 0.03 -1.68 3.23
N PHE A 65 -1.08 -1.01 2.96
CA PHE A 65 -2.17 -0.86 3.90
C PHE A 65 -3.47 -1.38 3.32
N GLU A 66 -4.23 -2.07 4.15
CA GLU A 66 -5.60 -2.48 3.85
C GLU A 66 -6.58 -1.61 4.61
N GLU A 67 -7.58 -1.09 3.91
CA GLU A 67 -8.71 -0.39 4.53
C GLU A 67 -10.04 -1.09 4.23
N LYS A 68 -10.97 -1.05 5.18
CA LYS A 68 -12.35 -1.47 4.91
C LYS A 68 -13.13 -0.28 4.34
N SER A 69 -13.62 -0.43 3.11
CA SER A 69 -14.47 0.55 2.44
C SER A 69 -15.70 -0.14 1.85
N GLY A 70 -16.90 0.24 2.31
CA GLY A 70 -18.16 -0.31 1.79
C GLY A 70 -18.28 -1.84 1.88
N GLY A 71 -17.76 -2.44 2.95
CA GLY A 71 -17.75 -3.90 3.14
C GLY A 71 -16.67 -4.66 2.35
N LYS A 72 -15.89 -3.96 1.51
CA LYS A 72 -14.75 -4.54 0.79
C LYS A 72 -13.44 -4.11 1.43
N VAL A 73 -12.42 -4.97 1.33
CA VAL A 73 -11.05 -4.63 1.70
C VAL A 73 -10.37 -4.04 0.48
N VAL A 74 -9.88 -2.81 0.61
CA VAL A 74 -9.12 -2.11 -0.43
C VAL A 74 -7.67 -2.04 0.03
N ARG A 75 -6.75 -2.49 -0.82
CA ARG A 75 -5.31 -2.47 -0.54
C ARG A 75 -4.64 -1.32 -1.29
N THR A 76 -3.86 -0.53 -0.57
CA THR A 76 -3.09 0.60 -1.10
C THR A 76 -1.60 0.34 -0.87
N VAL A 77 -0.81 0.42 -1.93
CA VAL A 77 0.64 0.17 -1.91
C VAL A 77 1.35 1.51 -2.03
N PHE A 78 2.42 1.69 -1.25
CA PHE A 78 3.27 2.87 -1.28
C PHE A 78 4.72 2.48 -1.55
N LYS A 79 5.36 3.23 -2.43
CA LYS A 79 6.82 3.30 -2.54
C LYS A 79 7.34 4.25 -1.47
N ILE A 80 8.25 3.76 -0.64
CA ILE A 80 8.93 4.59 0.36
C ILE A 80 10.31 4.94 -0.18
N THR A 81 10.66 6.23 -0.11
CA THR A 81 11.94 6.79 -0.58
C THR A 81 12.70 7.45 0.55
#